data_AF-A0A965VSS9-F1
#
_entry.id   AF-A0A965VSS9-F1
#
_cell.length_a   1.000
_cell.length_b   1.000
_cell.length_c   1.000
_cell.angle_alpha   90.00
_cell.angle_beta   90.00
_cell.angle_gamma   90.00
#
_symmetry.space_group_name_H-M   'P 1'
#
loop_
_entity.id
_entity.type
_entity.pdbx_description
1 polymer ?
#
loop_
_entity_poly.entity_id
_entity_poly.type
_entity_poly.pdbx_seq_one_letter_code
_entity_poly.pdbx_strand_id
1 'polypeptide(L)'
;GSVDDVLEKKAYFPFYMHRTSHWLGMDVHDCGSYVEPGEANTAPAKADPLTGQMVQPRPSRVLREGMVLTLEPGLYVRPGEGVPEAFWHIGIRIEDDAIVTAKGCELISRGVPVDADEIEALMRG
;
A
#
# COMPACT_ATOMS: atom_id res chain seq x y z
N GLY A 1 8.91 13.67 -16.20
CA GLY A 1 8.19 12.53 -16.79
C GLY A 1 6.71 12.70 -16.55
N SER A 2 5.88 11.96 -17.28
CA SER A 2 4.44 11.84 -17.00
C SER A 2 4.19 10.93 -15.78
N VAL A 3 2.95 10.91 -15.27
CA VAL A 3 2.53 9.95 -14.23
C VAL A 3 2.67 8.51 -14.75
N ASP A 4 2.27 8.26 -15.99
CA ASP A 4 2.37 6.94 -16.62
C ASP A 4 3.83 6.48 -16.70
N ASP A 5 4.75 7.37 -17.06
CA ASP A 5 6.19 7.05 -17.09
C ASP A 5 6.71 6.66 -15.71
N VAL A 6 6.27 7.36 -14.66
CA VAL A 6 6.68 7.10 -13.27
C VAL A 6 6.16 5.74 -12.81
N LEU A 7 4.92 5.39 -13.16
CA LEU A 7 4.31 4.11 -12.82
C LEU A 7 4.95 2.95 -13.60
N GLU A 8 5.11 3.11 -14.92
CA GLU A 8 5.70 2.10 -15.78
C GLU A 8 7.13 1.74 -15.36
N LYS A 9 7.94 2.77 -15.05
CA LYS A 9 9.33 2.60 -14.62
C LYS A 9 9.49 2.30 -13.13
N LYS A 10 8.38 2.26 -12.38
CA LYS A 10 8.35 2.15 -10.91
C LYS A 10 9.28 3.16 -10.23
N ALA A 11 9.36 4.38 -10.75
CA ALA A 11 10.25 5.42 -10.21
C ALA A 11 9.84 5.89 -8.80
N TYR A 12 8.64 5.51 -8.33
CA TYR A 12 8.18 5.71 -6.96
C TYR A 12 8.86 4.77 -5.95
N PHE A 13 9.42 3.63 -6.40
CA PHE A 13 9.90 2.57 -5.52
C PHE A 13 10.98 2.97 -4.50
N PRO A 14 11.91 3.91 -4.79
CA PRO A 14 12.86 4.40 -3.80
C PRO A 14 12.21 5.07 -2.58
N PHE A 15 11.00 5.59 -2.74
CA PHE A 15 10.24 6.32 -1.73
C PHE A 15 9.11 5.48 -1.13
N TYR A 16 8.55 4.54 -1.91
CA TYR A 16 7.47 3.65 -1.50
C TYR A 16 7.75 2.21 -1.97
N MET A 17 8.40 1.43 -1.11
CA MET A 17 8.99 0.12 -1.45
C MET A 17 8.18 -1.09 -0.98
N HIS A 18 7.08 -0.88 -0.25
CA HIS A 18 6.24 -1.96 0.28
C HIS A 18 4.86 -1.98 -0.40
N ARG A 19 4.03 -2.95 -0.01
CA ARG A 19 2.64 -3.05 -0.48
C ARG A 19 1.74 -2.09 0.29
N THR A 20 0.54 -1.87 -0.21
CA THR A 20 -0.47 -0.97 0.40
C THR A 20 -1.26 -1.63 1.52
N SER A 21 -1.17 -2.95 1.69
CA SER A 21 -2.07 -3.72 2.54
C SER A 21 -1.58 -5.15 2.77
N HIS A 22 -1.98 -5.72 3.89
CA HIS A 22 -2.02 -7.16 4.18
C HIS A 22 -3.33 -7.55 4.89
N TRP A 23 -3.68 -8.84 4.91
CA TRP A 23 -4.76 -9.36 5.74
C TRP A 23 -4.47 -9.14 7.21
N LEU A 24 -5.52 -8.93 8.00
CA LEU A 24 -5.44 -8.72 9.44
C LEU A 24 -6.44 -9.63 10.15
N GLY A 25 -6.02 -10.25 11.24
CA GLY A 25 -6.90 -11.12 12.03
C GLY A 25 -6.21 -11.59 13.31
N MET A 26 -6.15 -12.90 13.53
CA MET A 26 -5.46 -13.44 14.72
C MET A 26 -3.96 -13.16 14.69
N ASP A 27 -3.37 -13.19 13.50
CA ASP A 27 -2.02 -12.74 13.22
C ASP A 27 -2.05 -11.34 12.58
N VAL A 28 -1.04 -10.52 12.86
CA VAL A 28 -0.93 -9.17 12.27
C VAL A 28 -0.88 -9.25 10.75
N HIS A 29 -0.03 -10.14 10.22
CA HIS A 29 -0.05 -10.54 8.81
C HIS A 29 -0.82 -11.85 8.69
N ASP A 30 -2.15 -11.75 8.57
CA ASP A 30 -3.01 -12.92 8.68
C ASP A 30 -2.93 -13.86 7.48
N CYS A 31 -3.37 -15.10 7.71
CA CYS A 31 -3.47 -16.12 6.71
C CYS A 31 -4.51 -15.78 5.62
N GLY A 32 -4.38 -16.40 4.46
CA GLY A 32 -5.31 -16.23 3.34
C GLY A 32 -4.60 -16.01 2.00
N SER A 33 -5.12 -16.62 0.94
CA SER A 33 -4.57 -16.45 -0.40
C SER A 33 -4.87 -15.05 -0.93
N TYR A 34 -3.83 -14.31 -1.31
CA TYR A 34 -3.95 -13.07 -2.10
C TYR A 34 -4.25 -13.32 -3.58
N VAL A 35 -4.33 -14.59 -4.01
CA VAL A 35 -4.68 -15.00 -5.37
C VAL A 35 -6.10 -15.55 -5.40
N GLU A 36 -6.88 -15.15 -6.41
CA GLU A 36 -8.23 -15.65 -6.61
C GLU A 36 -8.22 -17.16 -6.95
N PRO A 37 -8.93 -18.01 -6.17
CA PRO A 37 -8.96 -19.45 -6.43
C PRO A 37 -9.74 -19.80 -7.68
N GLY A 38 -9.28 -20.81 -8.41
CA GLY A 38 -9.98 -21.37 -9.56
C GLY A 38 -9.88 -20.53 -10.84
N GLU A 39 -9.27 -19.34 -10.78
CA GLU A 39 -9.04 -18.52 -11.96
C GLU A 39 -7.72 -18.90 -12.63
N ALA A 40 -7.80 -19.38 -13.87
CA ALA A 40 -6.64 -19.69 -14.67
C ALA A 40 -5.93 -18.38 -15.05
N ASN A 41 -4.62 -18.35 -14.80
CA ASN A 41 -3.79 -17.21 -15.17
C ASN A 41 -3.52 -17.20 -16.67
N THR A 42 -4.20 -16.32 -17.40
CA THR A 42 -4.08 -16.16 -18.85
C THR A 42 -3.21 -14.98 -19.27
N ALA A 43 -2.76 -14.16 -18.32
CA ALA A 43 -1.96 -12.98 -18.62
C ALA A 43 -0.56 -13.39 -19.11
N PRO A 44 0.04 -12.67 -20.08
CA PRO A 44 1.42 -12.93 -20.47
C PRO A 44 2.38 -12.55 -19.34
N ALA A 45 3.48 -13.30 -19.20
CA ALA A 45 4.58 -12.92 -18.33
C ALA A 45 5.12 -11.54 -18.74
N LYS A 46 5.47 -10.71 -17.74
CA LYS A 46 6.04 -9.38 -17.96
C LYS A 46 7.35 -9.25 -17.20
N ALA A 47 8.32 -8.56 -17.78
CA ALA A 47 9.55 -8.22 -17.07
C ALA A 47 9.23 -7.23 -15.95
N ASP A 48 9.71 -7.50 -14.73
CA ASP A 48 9.63 -6.55 -13.63
C ASP A 48 10.54 -5.34 -13.93
N PRO A 49 10.04 -4.10 -13.93
CA PRO A 49 10.84 -2.91 -14.23
C PRO A 49 12.04 -2.69 -13.29
N LEU A 50 12.02 -3.26 -12.07
CA LEU A 50 13.09 -3.10 -11.09
C LEU A 50 14.17 -4.19 -11.20
N THR A 51 13.76 -5.44 -11.46
CA THR A 51 14.67 -6.59 -11.43
C THR A 51 14.97 -7.16 -12.81
N GLY A 52 14.20 -6.80 -13.83
CA GLY A 52 14.24 -7.39 -15.18
C GLY A 52 13.75 -8.83 -15.24
N GLN A 53 13.37 -9.44 -14.11
CA GLN A 53 12.92 -10.83 -14.08
C GLN A 53 11.55 -10.97 -14.70
N MET A 54 11.34 -12.04 -15.47
CA MET A 54 10.02 -12.37 -16.01
C MET A 54 9.11 -12.84 -14.86
N VAL A 55 8.04 -12.09 -14.62
CA VAL A 55 7.03 -12.39 -13.59
C VAL A 55 5.72 -12.75 -14.26
N GLN A 56 5.12 -13.84 -13.80
CA GLN A 56 3.79 -14.28 -14.21
C GLN A 56 2.74 -13.57 -13.32
N PRO A 57 1.89 -12.67 -13.85
CA PRO A 57 0.96 -11.87 -13.04
C PRO A 57 -0.15 -12.76 -12.52
N ARG A 58 -0.41 -12.84 -11.21
CA ARG A 58 -1.47 -13.69 -10.66
C ARG A 58 -2.77 -12.90 -10.51
N PRO A 59 -3.95 -13.53 -10.71
CA PRO A 59 -5.23 -12.86 -10.48
C PRO A 59 -5.34 -12.47 -9.01
N SER A 60 -5.54 -11.18 -8.74
CA SER A 60 -5.72 -10.68 -7.38
C SER A 60 -7.00 -11.25 -6.77
N ARG A 61 -6.95 -11.63 -5.49
CA ARG A 61 -8.12 -12.07 -4.74
C ARG A 61 -9.21 -10.99 -4.77
N VAL A 62 -10.42 -11.37 -5.15
CA VAL A 62 -11.60 -10.49 -5.10
C VAL A 62 -12.02 -10.31 -3.64
N LEU A 63 -12.08 -9.06 -3.20
CA LEU A 63 -12.54 -8.68 -1.87
C LEU A 63 -14.01 -9.08 -1.68
N ARG A 64 -14.32 -9.65 -0.52
CA ARG A 64 -15.66 -10.10 -0.13
C ARG A 64 -15.96 -9.59 1.27
N GLU A 65 -17.24 -9.36 1.55
CA GLU A 65 -17.72 -8.95 2.87
C GLU A 65 -17.16 -9.85 3.98
N GLY A 66 -16.72 -9.23 5.07
CA GLY A 66 -16.10 -9.90 6.22
C GLY A 66 -14.58 -10.10 6.12
N MET A 67 -13.95 -9.84 4.97
CA MET A 67 -12.48 -9.79 4.89
C MET A 67 -11.95 -8.56 5.63
N VAL A 68 -10.81 -8.70 6.32
CA VAL A 68 -10.18 -7.62 7.09
C VAL A 68 -8.74 -7.44 6.63
N LEU A 69 -8.34 -6.19 6.40
CA LEU A 69 -7.05 -5.82 5.84
C LEU A 69 -6.58 -4.45 6.34
N THR A 70 -5.28 -4.19 6.27
CA THR A 70 -4.70 -2.86 6.50
C THR A 70 -4.76 -1.97 5.26
N LEU A 71 -4.65 -0.67 5.44
CA LEU A 71 -4.51 0.36 4.41
C LEU A 71 -3.36 1.28 4.81
N GLU A 72 -2.15 1.03 4.29
CA GLU A 72 -0.91 1.53 4.88
C GLU A 72 0.04 2.23 3.86
N PRO A 73 -0.39 3.28 3.14
CA PRO A 73 0.51 4.03 2.28
C PRO A 73 1.62 4.73 3.08
N GLY A 74 2.84 4.74 2.53
CA GLY A 74 3.98 5.41 3.16
C GLY A 74 4.99 5.99 2.17
N LEU A 75 5.66 7.07 2.59
CA LEU A 75 6.77 7.70 1.89
C LEU A 75 7.98 7.81 2.81
N TYR A 76 9.13 7.33 2.35
CA TYR A 76 10.39 7.35 3.09
C TYR A 76 11.48 7.96 2.22
N VAL A 77 11.91 9.16 2.58
CA VAL A 77 12.81 9.99 1.77
C VAL A 77 14.23 9.91 2.34
N ARG A 78 15.08 9.15 1.67
CA ARG A 78 16.51 9.09 1.97
C ARG A 78 17.26 10.20 1.22
N PRO A 79 18.36 10.75 1.79
CA PRO A 79 19.28 11.60 1.04
C PRO A 79 19.74 10.94 -0.25
N GLY A 80 19.82 11.71 -1.32
CA GLY A 80 20.23 11.20 -2.63
C GLY A 80 20.24 12.27 -3.71
N GLU A 81 20.89 11.95 -4.83
CA GLU A 81 20.91 12.81 -6.01
C GLU A 81 19.49 13.06 -6.51
N GLY A 82 19.17 14.32 -6.84
CA GLY A 82 17.85 14.72 -7.31
C GLY A 82 16.75 14.79 -6.25
N VAL A 83 17.06 14.51 -4.98
CA VAL A 83 16.13 14.67 -3.85
C VAL A 83 16.44 15.97 -3.11
N PRO A 84 15.50 16.95 -3.04
CA PRO A 84 15.73 18.19 -2.30
C PRO A 84 16.05 17.93 -0.81
N GLU A 85 17.08 18.59 -0.29
CA GLU A 85 17.58 18.42 1.09
C GLU A 85 16.50 18.66 2.15
N ALA A 86 15.55 19.57 1.88
CA ALA A 86 14.43 19.87 2.77
C ALA A 86 13.53 18.65 3.07
N PHE A 87 13.56 17.61 2.25
CA PHE A 87 12.76 16.39 2.45
C PHE A 87 13.56 15.22 3.01
N TRP A 88 14.88 15.37 3.19
CA TRP A 88 15.71 14.26 3.66
C TRP A 88 15.32 13.79 5.05
N HIS A 89 15.44 12.48 5.28
CA HIS A 89 15.15 11.83 6.55
C HIS A 89 13.69 11.89 7.01
N ILE A 90 12.77 12.34 6.14
CA ILE A 90 11.33 12.28 6.41
C ILE A 90 10.81 10.88 6.05
N GLY A 91 10.21 10.22 7.02
CA GLY A 91 9.49 8.95 6.86
C GLY A 91 8.11 9.07 7.46
N ILE A 92 7.07 8.92 6.65
CA ILE A 92 5.67 9.05 7.07
C ILE A 92 4.90 7.84 6.52
N ARG A 93 4.13 7.18 7.40
CA ARG A 93 3.13 6.18 7.05
C ARG A 93 1.88 6.47 7.87
N ILE A 94 0.73 6.45 7.21
CA ILE A 94 -0.58 6.55 7.86
C ILE A 94 -1.29 5.25 7.53
N GLU A 95 -1.77 4.56 8.56
CA GLU A 95 -2.28 3.20 8.45
C GLU A 95 -3.62 3.06 9.16
N ASP A 96 -4.56 2.39 8.50
CA ASP A 96 -5.85 2.04 9.06
C ASP A 96 -6.21 0.58 8.83
N ASP A 97 -7.04 0.07 9.71
CA ASP A 97 -7.63 -1.26 9.61
C ASP A 97 -9.04 -1.15 9.00
N ALA A 98 -9.31 -1.97 7.98
CA ALA A 98 -10.54 -1.94 7.21
C ALA A 98 -11.23 -3.30 7.20
N ILE A 99 -12.55 -3.30 7.46
CA ILE A 99 -13.44 -4.45 7.25
C ILE A 99 -14.20 -4.24 5.95
N VAL A 100 -14.13 -5.18 5.01
CA VAL A 100 -14.90 -5.15 3.77
C VAL A 100 -16.38 -5.38 4.09
N THR A 101 -17.25 -4.55 3.52
CA THR A 101 -18.72 -4.64 3.65
C THR A 101 -19.38 -4.82 2.29
N ALA A 102 -20.67 -5.14 2.25
CA ALA A 102 -21.43 -5.26 1.00
C ALA A 102 -21.39 -4.00 0.10
N LYS A 103 -21.11 -2.81 0.67
CA LYS A 103 -21.14 -1.51 -0.04
C LYS A 103 -19.78 -0.80 -0.12
N GLY A 104 -18.72 -1.38 0.45
CA GLY A 104 -17.41 -0.73 0.54
C GLY A 104 -16.57 -1.33 1.67
N CYS A 105 -16.07 -0.48 2.56
CA CYS A 105 -15.39 -0.91 3.79
C CYS A 105 -15.71 0.01 4.97
N GLU A 106 -15.52 -0.50 6.17
CA GLU A 106 -15.57 0.25 7.43
C GLU A 106 -14.15 0.36 7.99
N LEU A 107 -13.72 1.56 8.38
CA LEU A 107 -12.43 1.77 9.04
C LEU A 107 -12.61 1.69 10.55
N ILE A 108 -11.89 0.77 11.22
CA ILE A 108 -12.05 0.48 12.65
C ILE A 108 -10.98 1.12 13.54
N SER A 109 -10.01 1.83 12.94
CA SER A 109 -8.89 2.51 13.61
C SER A 109 -9.06 4.03 13.69
N ARG A 110 -10.17 4.60 13.16
CA ARG A 110 -10.40 6.05 13.05
C ARG A 110 -10.75 6.77 14.36
N GLY A 111 -10.51 6.13 15.51
CA GLY A 111 -10.57 6.79 16.83
C GLY A 111 -9.38 7.73 17.08
N VAL A 112 -8.36 7.70 16.23
CA VAL A 112 -7.17 8.56 16.29
C VAL A 112 -7.16 9.49 15.07
N PRO A 113 -6.92 10.81 15.24
CA PRO A 113 -6.86 11.74 14.13
C PRO A 113 -5.67 11.45 13.22
N VAL A 114 -5.87 11.66 11.92
CA VAL A 114 -4.82 11.56 10.90
C VAL A 114 -4.63 12.84 10.10
N ASP A 115 -5.60 13.75 10.17
CA ASP A 115 -5.46 15.08 9.62
C ASP A 115 -4.41 15.85 10.44
N ALA A 116 -3.51 16.56 9.76
CA ALA A 116 -2.43 17.27 10.40
C ALA A 116 -2.95 18.30 11.40
N ASP A 117 -4.02 19.03 11.07
CA ASP A 117 -4.57 20.07 11.93
C ASP A 117 -5.19 19.47 13.20
N GLU A 118 -5.85 18.31 13.08
CA GLU A 118 -6.43 17.58 14.20
C GLU A 118 -5.35 16.98 15.11
N ILE A 119 -4.27 16.43 14.53
CA ILE A 119 -3.12 15.94 15.28
C ILE A 119 -2.49 17.09 16.07
N GLU A 120 -2.22 18.22 15.41
CA GLU A 120 -1.65 19.38 16.09
C GLU A 120 -2.55 19.91 17.20
N ALA A 121 -3.88 19.96 16.97
CA ALA A 121 -4.84 20.35 18.00
C ALA A 121 -4.79 19.41 19.20
N LEU A 122 -4.79 18.09 18.96
CA LEU A 122 -4.68 17.08 20.02
C LEU A 122 -3.37 17.22 20.81
N MET A 123 -2.25 17.52 20.15
CA MET A 123 -0.95 17.70 20.81
C MET A 123 -0.84 18.98 21.65
N ARG A 124 -1.66 20.01 21.34
CA ARG A 124 -1.68 21.27 22.09
C ARG A 124 -2.47 21.20 23.40
N GLY A 125 -3.41 20.26 23.53
CA GLY A 125 -4.35 20.16 24.66
C GLY A 125 -5.43 21.23 24.65
#